data_AF-A0A6B0CWL4-F1
#
_entry.id   AF-A0A6B0CWL4-F1
#
_cell.length_a   1.000
_cell.length_b   1.000
_cell.length_c   1.000
_cell.angle_alpha   90.00
_cell.angle_beta   90.00
_cell.angle_gamma   90.00
#
_symmetry.space_group_name_H-M   'P 1'
#
loop_
_entity.id
_entity.type
_entity.pdbx_description
1 polymer ?
#
loop_
_entity_poly.entity_id
_entity_poly.type
_entity_poly.pdbx_seq_one_letter_code
_entity_poly.pdbx_strand_id
1 'polypeptide(L)'
;MTNFFDILSERKGQLFSTMIEHIQISFIALLIATAIAVPLGILLTKTKTISEIVMNIAAILQTIPSLALLGLMIPLFGIGRVPAIIALVVYALLPILRNTYTGIKEVDPSLIEAAKG
;
A
#
# COMPACT_ATOMS: atom_id res chain seq x y z
N MET A 1 -28.29 -25.09 -19.18
CA MET A 1 -27.48 -24.69 -18.01
C MET A 1 -26.06 -24.59 -18.52
N THR A 2 -25.50 -23.39 -18.68
CA THR A 2 -24.09 -23.24 -19.08
C THR A 2 -23.22 -23.79 -17.97
N ASN A 3 -22.32 -24.72 -18.29
CA ASN A 3 -21.42 -25.27 -17.29
C ASN A 3 -20.38 -24.20 -16.94
N PHE A 4 -19.92 -24.21 -15.69
CA PHE A 4 -18.88 -23.29 -15.21
C PHE A 4 -17.64 -23.26 -16.13
N PHE A 5 -17.26 -24.42 -16.67
CA PHE A 5 -16.12 -24.56 -17.58
C PHE A 5 -16.32 -23.85 -18.93
N ASP A 6 -17.55 -23.74 -19.41
CA ASP A 6 -17.87 -23.04 -20.65
C ASP A 6 -17.68 -21.52 -20.46
N ILE A 7 -18.19 -20.98 -19.35
CA ILE A 7 -18.04 -19.55 -18.99
C ILE A 7 -16.56 -19.19 -18.81
N LEU A 8 -15.78 -20.06 -18.17
CA LEU A 8 -14.37 -19.84 -17.95
C LEU A 8 -13.58 -19.84 -19.27
N SER A 9 -13.91 -20.75 -20.19
CA SER A 9 -13.31 -20.81 -21.52
C SER A 9 -13.65 -19.55 -22.35
N GLU A 10 -14.91 -19.15 -22.35
CA GLU A 10 -15.40 -17.96 -23.06
C GLU A 10 -14.80 -16.65 -22.53
N ARG A 11 -14.64 -16.51 -21.20
CA ARG A 11 -14.15 -15.28 -20.56
C ARG A 11 -12.65 -15.27 -20.27
N LYS A 12 -11.91 -16.34 -20.60
CA LYS A 12 -10.48 -16.48 -20.30
C LYS A 12 -9.66 -15.25 -20.73
N GLY A 13 -9.91 -14.74 -21.93
CA GLY A 13 -9.22 -13.55 -22.45
C GLY A 13 -9.50 -12.30 -21.62
N GLN A 14 -10.77 -12.07 -21.25
CA GLN A 14 -11.16 -10.94 -20.42
C GLN A 14 -10.57 -11.05 -19.01
N LEU A 15 -10.66 -12.22 -18.38
CA LEU A 15 -10.10 -12.46 -17.04
C LEU A 15 -8.59 -12.22 -17.02
N PHE A 16 -7.87 -12.71 -18.02
CA PHE A 16 -6.44 -12.49 -18.14
C PHE A 16 -6.11 -10.99 -18.29
N SER A 17 -6.83 -10.29 -19.17
CA SER A 17 -6.65 -8.84 -19.35
C SER A 17 -6.88 -8.05 -18.05
N THR A 18 -7.98 -8.30 -17.35
CA THR A 18 -8.30 -7.60 -16.10
C THR A 18 -7.32 -7.95 -14.98
N MET A 19 -6.83 -9.20 -14.94
CA MET A 19 -5.78 -9.59 -14.00
C MET A 19 -4.48 -8.80 -14.23
N ILE A 20 -4.04 -8.67 -15.47
CA ILE A 20 -2.85 -7.87 -15.81
C ILE A 20 -3.07 -6.40 -15.46
N GLU A 21 -4.24 -5.85 -15.75
CA GLU A 21 -4.59 -4.47 -15.37
C GLU A 21 -4.52 -4.27 -13.85
N HIS A 22 -5.06 -5.21 -13.06
CA HIS A 22 -4.99 -5.15 -11.60
C HIS A 22 -3.55 -5.23 -11.08
N ILE A 23 -2.72 -6.10 -11.66
CA ILE A 23 -1.30 -6.21 -11.32
C ILE A 23 -0.59 -4.88 -11.61
N GLN A 24 -0.82 -4.27 -12.78
CA GLN A 24 -0.22 -2.99 -13.15
C GLN A 24 -0.59 -1.88 -12.17
N ILE A 25 -1.88 -1.73 -11.87
CA ILE A 25 -2.39 -0.74 -10.92
C ILE A 25 -1.79 -0.94 -9.53
N SER A 26 -1.76 -2.19 -9.06
CA SER A 26 -1.24 -2.54 -7.73
C SER A 26 0.26 -2.30 -7.64
N PHE A 27 1.02 -2.65 -8.69
CA PHE A 27 2.46 -2.47 -8.73
C PHE A 27 2.84 -0.98 -8.74
N ILE A 28 2.14 -0.15 -9.52
CA ILE A 28 2.35 1.30 -9.54
C ILE A 28 2.06 1.90 -8.16
N ALA A 29 0.93 1.53 -7.54
CA ALA A 29 0.58 2.00 -6.20
C ALA A 29 1.62 1.59 -5.16
N LEU A 30 2.11 0.35 -5.22
CA LEU A 30 3.13 -0.16 -4.32
C LEU A 30 4.46 0.59 -4.47
N LEU A 31 4.90 0.87 -5.69
CA LEU A 31 6.13 1.64 -5.92
C LEU A 31 6.03 3.04 -5.34
N ILE A 32 4.91 3.74 -5.59
CA ILE A 32 4.67 5.09 -5.05
C ILE A 32 4.63 5.04 -3.51
N ALA A 33 3.86 4.11 -2.93
CA ALA A 33 3.76 3.97 -1.49
C ALA A 33 5.12 3.66 -0.84
N THR A 34 5.92 2.78 -1.46
CA THR A 34 7.26 2.42 -0.98
C THR A 34 8.20 3.62 -1.03
N ALA A 35 8.20 4.37 -2.14
CA ALA A 35 9.02 5.56 -2.31
C ALA A 35 8.72 6.66 -1.26
N ILE A 36 7.50 6.69 -0.71
CA ILE A 36 7.10 7.63 0.34
C ILE A 36 7.35 7.04 1.74
N ALA A 37 6.83 5.84 1.99
CA ALA A 37 6.78 5.24 3.32
C ALA A 37 8.14 4.74 3.80
N VAL A 38 9.04 4.28 2.92
CA VAL A 38 10.37 3.82 3.34
C VAL A 38 11.23 4.99 3.85
N PRO A 39 11.42 6.09 3.11
CA PRO A 39 12.17 7.24 3.62
C PRO A 39 11.55 7.83 4.90
N LEU A 40 10.22 7.93 4.94
CA LEU A 40 9.52 8.42 6.12
C LEU A 40 9.72 7.47 7.32
N GLY A 41 9.62 6.17 7.10
CA GLY A 41 9.83 5.14 8.13
C GLY A 41 11.23 5.20 8.72
N ILE A 42 12.25 5.33 7.87
CA ILE A 42 13.65 5.54 8.28
C ILE A 42 13.77 6.82 9.13
N LEU A 43 13.21 7.94 8.69
CA LEU A 43 13.31 9.22 9.40
C LEU A 43 12.66 9.15 10.80
N LEU A 44 11.52 8.47 10.90
CA LEU A 44 10.77 8.33 12.16
C LEU A 44 11.49 7.48 13.20
N THR A 45 12.47 6.66 12.82
CA THR A 45 13.27 5.89 13.78
C THR A 45 14.04 6.77 14.78
N LYS A 46 14.26 8.05 14.45
CA LYS A 46 14.97 8.99 15.31
C LYS A 46 14.14 9.49 16.49
N THR A 47 12.80 9.50 16.39
CA THR A 47 11.92 10.13 17.39
C THR A 47 10.66 9.29 17.66
N LYS A 48 10.62 8.64 18.84
CA LYS A 48 9.50 7.76 19.23
C LYS A 48 8.14 8.46 19.19
N THR A 49 8.02 9.65 19.78
CA THR A 49 6.74 10.39 19.84
C THR A 49 6.20 10.74 18.46
N ILE A 50 7.06 11.20 17.54
CA ILE A 50 6.63 11.55 16.17
C ILE A 50 6.22 10.27 15.43
N SER A 51 6.95 9.17 15.62
CA SER A 51 6.60 7.87 15.02
C SER A 51 5.21 7.40 15.42
N GLU A 52 4.86 7.50 16.70
CA GLU A 52 3.54 7.11 17.22
C GLU A 52 2.43 7.98 16.62
N ILE A 53 2.62 9.30 16.56
CA ILE A 53 1.65 10.24 15.97
C ILE A 53 1.40 9.90 14.49
N VAL A 54 2.47 9.72 13.69
CA VAL A 54 2.33 9.43 12.26
C VAL A 54 1.67 8.07 12.04
N MET A 55 2.03 7.05 12.82
CA MET A 55 1.38 5.74 12.75
C MET A 55 -0.10 5.81 13.09
N ASN A 56 -0.48 6.58 14.11
CA ASN A 56 -1.88 6.75 14.48
C ASN A 56 -2.68 7.47 13.40
N ILE A 57 -2.13 8.51 12.79
CA ILE A 57 -2.77 9.21 11.65
C ILE A 57 -2.96 8.24 10.49
N ALA A 58 -1.93 7.49 10.13
CA ALA A 58 -2.01 6.52 9.04
C ALA A 58 -2.98 5.37 9.36
N ALA A 59 -3.08 4.95 10.62
CA ALA A 59 -4.09 3.99 11.08
C ALA A 59 -5.52 4.51 10.92
N ILE A 60 -5.77 5.78 11.29
CA ILE A 60 -7.09 6.41 11.10
C ILE A 60 -7.49 6.40 9.63
N LEU A 61 -6.58 6.77 8.72
CA LEU A 61 -6.87 6.75 7.27
C LEU A 61 -7.27 5.35 6.77
N GLN A 62 -6.72 4.28 7.34
CA GLN A 62 -7.09 2.90 6.98
C GLN A 62 -8.43 2.43 7.55
N THR A 63 -8.96 3.10 8.57
CA THR A 63 -10.28 2.75 9.09
C THR A 63 -11.42 3.13 8.14
N ILE A 64 -11.16 4.06 7.21
CA ILE A 64 -12.11 4.42 6.16
C ILE A 64 -12.31 3.17 5.28
N PRO A 65 -13.55 2.75 4.96
CA PRO A 65 -13.78 1.64 4.04
C PRO A 65 -13.31 1.98 2.62
N SER A 66 -12.77 0.99 1.89
CA SER A 66 -12.17 1.24 0.56
C SER A 66 -13.18 1.77 -0.44
N LEU A 67 -14.42 1.27 -0.37
CA LEU A 67 -15.51 1.75 -1.21
C LEU A 67 -15.89 3.21 -0.90
N ALA A 68 -15.85 3.61 0.38
CA ALA A 68 -16.11 4.99 0.80
C ALA A 68 -14.98 5.92 0.35
N LEU A 69 -13.73 5.51 0.52
CA LEU A 69 -12.57 6.25 0.03
C LEU A 69 -12.62 6.43 -1.49
N LEU A 70 -12.98 5.38 -2.24
CA LEU A 70 -13.16 5.47 -3.68
C LEU A 70 -14.30 6.45 -4.03
N GLY A 71 -15.42 6.40 -3.33
CA GLY A 71 -16.52 7.35 -3.46
C GLY A 71 -16.09 8.80 -3.25
N LEU A 72 -15.23 9.08 -2.26
CA LEU A 72 -14.66 10.42 -2.02
C LEU A 72 -13.75 10.89 -3.15
N MET A 73 -13.10 9.98 -3.87
CA MET A 73 -12.22 10.33 -4.98
C MET A 73 -12.98 10.64 -6.28
N ILE A 74 -14.20 10.12 -6.47
CA ILE A 74 -14.96 10.29 -7.72
C ILE A 74 -15.20 11.76 -8.08
N PRO A 75 -15.63 12.66 -7.17
CA PRO A 75 -15.82 14.08 -7.50
C PRO A 75 -14.53 14.80 -7.89
N LEU A 76 -13.38 14.31 -7.40
CA LEU A 76 -12.07 14.95 -7.59
C LEU A 76 -11.32 14.43 -8.82
N PHE A 77 -11.39 13.13 -9.08
CA PHE A 77 -10.57 12.44 -10.07
C PHE A 77 -11.39 11.62 -11.08
N GLY A 78 -12.72 11.59 -10.95
CA GLY A 78 -13.60 10.74 -11.74
C GLY A 78 -13.51 9.27 -11.35
N ILE A 79 -14.03 8.39 -12.22
CA ILE A 79 -13.94 6.93 -12.10
C ILE A 79 -12.77 6.43 -12.95
N GLY A 80 -11.95 5.54 -12.41
CA GLY A 80 -10.91 4.88 -13.21
C GLY A 80 -9.69 4.44 -12.41
N ARG A 81 -8.55 4.32 -13.09
CA ARG A 81 -7.29 3.83 -12.51
C ARG A 81 -6.69 4.80 -11.49
N VAL A 82 -6.76 6.10 -11.77
CA VAL A 82 -6.19 7.15 -10.89
C VAL A 82 -6.73 7.09 -9.46
N PRO A 83 -8.06 7.15 -9.21
CA PRO A 83 -8.59 7.07 -7.85
C PRO A 83 -8.29 5.72 -7.19
N ALA A 84 -8.23 4.62 -7.95
CA ALA A 84 -7.84 3.31 -7.43
C ALA A 84 -6.37 3.29 -6.98
N ILE A 85 -5.45 3.87 -7.76
CA ILE A 85 -4.04 4.00 -7.38
C ILE A 85 -3.89 4.84 -6.12
N ILE A 86 -4.57 6.00 -6.04
CA ILE A 86 -4.52 6.87 -4.86
C ILE A 86 -5.00 6.12 -3.62
N ALA A 87 -6.14 5.43 -3.71
CA ALA A 87 -6.66 4.63 -2.60
C ALA A 87 -5.66 3.55 -2.17
N LEU A 88 -5.13 2.77 -3.12
CA LEU A 88 -4.15 1.72 -2.85
C LEU A 88 -2.87 2.27 -2.22
N VAL A 89 -2.39 3.44 -2.64
CA VAL A 89 -1.26 4.12 -2.01
C VAL A 89 -1.57 4.40 -0.54
N VAL A 90 -2.69 5.05 -0.24
CA VAL A 90 -3.09 5.37 1.15
C VAL A 90 -3.14 4.11 2.03
N TYR A 91 -3.71 3.01 1.52
CA TYR A 91 -3.72 1.74 2.24
C TYR A 91 -2.35 1.09 2.37
N ALA A 92 -1.47 1.22 1.38
CA ALA A 92 -0.14 0.63 1.45
C ALA A 92 0.82 1.42 2.38
N LEU A 93 0.55 2.71 2.64
CA LEU A 93 1.45 3.56 3.43
C LEU A 93 1.71 3.01 4.84
N LEU A 94 0.67 2.76 5.65
CA LEU A 94 0.87 2.33 7.06
C LEU A 94 1.64 1.01 7.20
N PRO A 95 1.30 -0.10 6.52
CA PRO A 95 2.03 -1.35 6.70
C PRO A 95 3.48 -1.21 6.26
N ILE A 96 3.76 -0.52 5.15
CA ILE A 96 5.15 -0.28 4.72
C ILE A 96 5.90 0.59 5.72
N LEU A 97 5.27 1.67 6.20
CA LEU A 97 5.85 2.57 7.19
C LEU A 97 6.18 1.82 8.49
N ARG A 98 5.21 1.06 9.00
CA ARG A 98 5.34 0.29 10.24
C ARG A 98 6.39 -0.79 10.09
N ASN A 99 6.39 -1.55 9.00
CA ASN A 99 7.38 -2.59 8.75
C ASN A 99 8.79 -2.00 8.60
N THR A 100 8.93 -0.84 7.96
CA THR A 100 10.23 -0.14 7.84
C THR A 100 10.72 0.30 9.21
N TYR A 101 9.87 0.97 9.99
CA TYR A 101 10.22 1.45 11.33
C TYR A 101 10.61 0.28 12.26
N THR A 102 9.76 -0.74 12.34
CA THR A 102 9.97 -1.92 13.18
C THR A 102 11.22 -2.69 12.75
N GLY A 103 11.37 -2.93 11.44
CA GLY A 103 12.53 -3.65 10.91
C GLY A 103 13.87 -2.98 11.23
N ILE A 104 13.92 -1.64 11.27
CA ILE A 104 15.13 -0.91 11.67
C ILE A 104 15.32 -0.94 13.20
N LYS A 105 14.24 -0.83 13.97
CA LYS A 105 14.31 -0.83 15.44
C LYS A 105 14.67 -2.18 16.05
N GLU A 106 14.37 -3.26 15.35
CA GLU A 106 14.65 -4.63 15.80
C GLU A 106 16.04 -5.15 15.38
N VAL A 107 16.87 -4.32 14.73
CA VAL A 107 18.26 -4.67 14.41
C VAL A 107 19.06 -4.92 15.69
N ASP A 108 19.81 -6.02 15.72
CA ASP A 108 20.64 -6.41 16.85
C ASP A 108 21.69 -5.32 17.19
N PRO A 109 21.75 -4.84 18.45
CA PRO A 109 22.75 -3.86 18.88
C PRO A 109 24.19 -4.26 18.56
N SER A 110 24.52 -5.55 18.59
CA SER A 110 25.86 -6.05 18.25
C SER A 110 26.23 -5.77 16.78
N LEU A 111 25.27 -5.83 15.87
CA LEU A 111 25.46 -5.46 14.46
C LEU A 111 25.66 -3.95 14.30
N ILE A 112 24.99 -3.16 15.14
CA ILE A 112 25.13 -1.69 15.16
C ILE A 112 26.54 -1.30 15.66
N GLU A 113 27.03 -1.93 16.73
CA GLU A 113 28.38 -1.67 17.25
C GLU A 113 29.45 -2.15 16.27
N ALA A 114 29.27 -3.33 15.65
CA ALA A 114 30.17 -3.82 14.60
C ALA A 114 30.25 -2.87 13.39
N ALA A 115 29.16 -2.17 13.06
CA ALA A 115 29.13 -1.18 11.98
C ALA A 115 29.84 0.15 12.34
N LYS A 116 30.01 0.45 13.64
CA LYS A 116 30.72 1.65 14.13
C LYS A 116 32.23 1.45 14.28
N GLY A 117 32.66 0.20 14.56
CA GLY A 117 34.06 -0.17 14.78
C GLY A 117 34.39 -0.40 16.26
#